data_AF-A0A1V4M419-F1
#
_entry.id   AF-A0A1V4M419-F1
#
_cell.length_a   1.000
_cell.length_b   1.000
_cell.length_c   1.000
_cell.angle_alpha   90.00
_cell.angle_beta   90.00
_cell.angle_gamma   90.00
#
_symmetry.space_group_name_H-M   'P 1'
#
loop_
_entity.id
_entity.type
_entity.pdbx_description
1 polymer ?
#
loop_
_entity_poly.entity_id
_entity_poly.type
_entity_poly.pdbx_seq_one_letter_code
_entity_poly.pdbx_strand_id
1 'polypeptide(L)'
;MGLLFLYWGMVLIGYGLGSKLRHIKNRLRWISTLLFVAIAALVFLMGVRMGSSEEVITNLGTIGLKALFMTIVIVAGSIFAVIGTRKLFRMNKFGELIQPLEEPSPVAKTAPEISTDLLSEDLPEIHKSNGHSVTLLILILISAGLFSGYFFVPKIFSSVESFEHLSSTLLVVGLCGLLFFVGIDLGLSGSVLNNIKSAGFRVIAFPVAVAFGSLFSAYLCSFVLPISAKEAVAIGAGFGWYTLAPIVISEQGYEIAGAISFMHNIIREFGGIALFPFVAGKIGYIEAASMPGVASMDLCIPMVERFCSEKIVIYSFLIGLIQSFLVPFLVPLIIGL
;
A
#
# COMPACT_ATOMS: atom_id res chain seq x y z
N MET A 1 11.70 -15.21 -13.35
CA MET A 1 12.83 -14.26 -13.51
C MET A 1 12.62 -13.20 -14.61
N GLY A 2 12.12 -13.52 -15.81
CA GLY A 2 11.96 -12.51 -16.89
C GLY A 2 11.11 -11.28 -16.53
N LEU A 3 9.96 -11.48 -15.86
CA LEU A 3 9.09 -10.38 -15.40
C LEU A 3 9.76 -9.45 -14.38
N LEU A 4 10.61 -10.00 -13.50
CA LEU A 4 11.36 -9.22 -12.51
C LEU A 4 12.27 -8.19 -13.21
N PHE A 5 13.03 -8.63 -14.22
CA PHE A 5 13.90 -7.76 -15.01
C PHE A 5 13.11 -6.74 -15.83
N LEU A 6 11.96 -7.14 -16.39
CA LEU A 6 11.09 -6.23 -17.12
C LEU A 6 10.58 -5.10 -16.23
N TYR A 7 9.99 -5.42 -15.09
CA TYR A 7 9.39 -4.44 -14.17
C TYR A 7 10.44 -3.49 -13.59
N TRP A 8 11.58 -4.02 -13.12
CA TRP A 8 12.68 -3.17 -12.65
C TRP A 8 13.31 -2.35 -13.77
N GLY A 9 13.41 -2.90 -14.98
CA GLY A 9 13.85 -2.17 -16.16
C GLY A 9 12.96 -0.94 -16.41
N MET A 10 11.64 -1.10 -16.39
CA MET A 10 10.69 0.00 -16.58
C MET A 10 10.84 1.08 -15.51
N VAL A 11 10.94 0.70 -14.23
CA VAL A 11 11.16 1.65 -13.12
C VAL A 11 12.47 2.41 -13.27
N LEU A 12 13.58 1.71 -13.57
CA LEU A 12 14.91 2.32 -13.68
C LEU A 12 15.02 3.25 -14.90
N ILE A 13 14.47 2.84 -16.05
CA ILE A 13 14.43 3.68 -17.25
C ILE A 13 13.58 4.93 -16.98
N GLY A 14 12.40 4.77 -16.37
CA GLY A 14 11.53 5.88 -15.96
C GLY A 14 12.25 6.84 -15.02
N TYR A 15 12.91 6.32 -13.98
CA TYR A 15 13.68 7.12 -13.02
C TYR A 15 14.83 7.88 -13.68
N GLY A 16 15.59 7.21 -14.56
CA GLY A 16 16.65 7.84 -15.33
C GLY A 16 16.14 9.01 -16.18
N LEU A 17 15.01 8.83 -16.87
CA LEU A 17 14.38 9.87 -17.67
C LEU A 17 13.86 11.01 -16.79
N GLY A 18 13.11 10.71 -15.72
CA GLY A 18 12.58 11.69 -14.79
C GLY A 18 13.66 12.53 -14.11
N SER A 19 14.80 11.92 -13.77
CA SER A 19 15.92 12.63 -13.15
C SER A 19 16.56 13.68 -14.08
N LYS A 20 16.62 13.42 -15.39
CA LYS A 20 17.10 14.37 -16.41
C LYS A 20 16.10 15.50 -16.68
N LEU A 21 14.80 15.20 -16.54
CA LEU A 21 13.71 16.16 -16.83
C LEU A 21 13.29 17.01 -15.61
N ARG A 22 14.05 17.00 -14.51
CA ARG A 22 13.74 17.79 -13.30
C ARG A 22 13.54 19.27 -13.55
N HIS A 23 14.26 19.85 -14.51
CA HIS A 23 14.17 21.27 -14.87
C HIS A 23 12.80 21.67 -15.43
N ILE A 24 12.02 20.73 -15.98
CA ILE A 24 10.65 20.95 -16.49
C ILE A 24 9.57 20.30 -15.63
N LYS A 25 9.85 19.97 -14.35
CA LYS A 25 8.90 19.30 -13.45
C LYS A 25 7.51 19.94 -13.45
N ASN A 26 7.43 21.27 -13.44
CA ASN A 26 6.15 21.99 -13.43
C ASN A 26 5.31 21.77 -14.69
N ARG A 27 5.94 21.49 -15.85
CA ARG A 27 5.26 21.17 -17.11
C ARG A 27 4.84 19.70 -17.18
N LEU A 28 5.41 18.83 -16.35
CA LEU A 28 5.14 17.40 -16.30
C LEU A 28 4.13 17.00 -15.20
N ARG A 29 3.36 17.96 -14.67
CA ARG A 29 2.29 17.70 -13.69
C ARG A 29 1.21 16.73 -14.18
N TRP A 30 1.05 16.57 -15.50
CA TRP A 30 0.11 15.62 -16.10
C TRP A 30 0.50 14.15 -15.89
N ILE A 31 1.74 13.86 -15.48
CA ILE A 31 2.20 12.49 -15.19
C ILE A 31 1.39 11.89 -14.03
N SER A 32 1.12 12.67 -12.99
CA SER A 32 0.30 12.22 -11.85
C SER A 32 -1.13 11.90 -12.28
N THR A 33 -1.70 12.67 -13.21
CA THR A 33 -3.01 12.36 -13.81
C THR A 33 -2.95 11.06 -14.62
N LEU A 34 -1.89 10.85 -15.39
CA LEU A 34 -1.72 9.63 -16.18
C LEU A 34 -1.55 8.39 -15.29
N LEU A 35 -0.83 8.50 -14.17
CA LEU A 35 -0.73 7.47 -13.15
C LEU A 35 -2.10 7.09 -12.61
N PHE A 36 -2.91 8.09 -12.25
CA PHE A 36 -4.27 7.87 -11.78
C PHE A 36 -5.15 7.17 -12.82
N VAL A 37 -5.10 7.60 -14.09
CA VAL A 37 -5.82 6.96 -15.19
C VAL A 37 -5.35 5.52 -15.41
N ALA A 38 -4.04 5.26 -15.33
CA ALA A 38 -3.47 3.92 -15.44
C ALA A 38 -3.94 3.01 -14.30
N ILE A 39 -3.93 3.51 -13.06
CA ILE A 39 -4.48 2.79 -11.89
C ILE A 39 -5.95 2.47 -12.12
N ALA A 40 -6.77 3.45 -12.50
CA ALA A 40 -8.19 3.26 -12.76
C ALA A 40 -8.46 2.21 -13.84
N ALA A 41 -7.71 2.27 -14.95
CA ALA A 41 -7.82 1.30 -16.03
C ALA A 41 -7.40 -0.12 -15.60
N LEU A 42 -6.31 -0.26 -14.85
CA LEU A 42 -5.82 -1.54 -14.35
C LEU A 42 -6.78 -2.16 -13.33
N VAL A 43 -7.31 -1.36 -12.40
CA VAL A 43 -8.31 -1.79 -11.42
C VAL A 43 -9.57 -2.28 -12.12
N PHE A 44 -10.08 -1.49 -13.07
CA PHE A 44 -11.25 -1.87 -13.85
C PHE A 44 -11.00 -3.17 -14.62
N LEU A 45 -9.87 -3.27 -15.34
CA LEU A 45 -9.51 -4.45 -16.12
C LEU A 45 -9.33 -5.71 -15.26
N MET A 46 -8.71 -5.60 -14.08
CA MET A 46 -8.67 -6.69 -13.11
C MET A 46 -10.08 -7.07 -12.65
N GLY A 47 -10.96 -6.10 -12.41
CA GLY A 47 -12.37 -6.36 -12.09
C GLY A 47 -13.07 -7.14 -13.20
N VAL A 48 -12.88 -6.75 -14.47
CA VAL A 48 -13.44 -7.47 -15.63
C VAL A 48 -12.92 -8.91 -15.68
N ARG A 49 -11.61 -9.13 -15.48
CA ARG A 49 -11.02 -10.47 -15.47
C ARG A 49 -11.50 -11.34 -14.32
N MET A 50 -11.60 -10.78 -13.12
CA MET A 50 -12.19 -11.49 -11.97
C MET A 50 -13.67 -11.80 -12.21
N GLY A 51 -14.39 -10.92 -12.91
CA GLY A 51 -15.80 -11.10 -13.25
C GLY A 51 -16.03 -12.09 -14.38
N SER A 52 -15.02 -12.42 -15.19
CA SER A 52 -15.13 -13.46 -16.23
C SER A 52 -14.73 -14.85 -15.72
N SER A 53 -14.00 -14.95 -14.61
CA SER A 53 -13.55 -16.22 -14.03
C SER A 53 -14.65 -16.84 -13.16
N GLU A 54 -15.19 -17.98 -13.58
CA GLU A 54 -16.19 -18.74 -12.81
C GLU A 54 -15.65 -19.17 -11.44
N GLU A 55 -14.37 -19.55 -11.38
CA GLU A 55 -13.70 -19.94 -10.14
C GLU A 55 -13.67 -18.79 -9.13
N VAL A 56 -13.37 -17.56 -9.58
CA VAL A 56 -13.35 -16.37 -8.73
C VAL A 56 -14.75 -15.99 -8.27
N ILE A 57 -15.74 -16.02 -9.16
CA ILE A 57 -17.13 -15.64 -8.84
C ILE A 57 -17.76 -16.62 -7.84
N THR A 58 -17.60 -17.91 -8.07
CA THR A 58 -18.15 -18.95 -7.17
C THR A 58 -17.51 -18.90 -5.79
N ASN A 59 -16.25 -18.47 -5.70
CA ASN A 59 -15.50 -18.33 -4.45
C ASN A 59 -15.46 -16.91 -3.89
N LEU A 60 -16.23 -15.96 -4.41
CA LEU A 60 -16.07 -14.54 -4.05
C LEU A 60 -16.20 -14.29 -2.53
N GLY A 61 -17.15 -14.96 -1.88
CA GLY A 61 -17.34 -14.89 -0.43
C GLY A 61 -16.15 -15.47 0.36
N THR A 62 -15.60 -16.61 -0.09
CA THR A 62 -14.46 -17.24 0.58
C THR A 62 -13.17 -16.46 0.34
N ILE A 63 -12.98 -15.89 -0.86
CA ILE A 63 -11.88 -14.98 -1.19
C ILE A 63 -11.91 -13.75 -0.29
N GLY A 64 -13.08 -13.11 -0.16
CA GLY A 64 -13.25 -11.95 0.72
C GLY A 64 -12.91 -12.25 2.19
N LEU A 65 -13.36 -13.39 2.70
CA LEU A 65 -13.07 -13.80 4.08
C LEU A 65 -11.58 -14.15 4.28
N LYS A 66 -10.96 -14.86 3.34
CA LYS A 66 -9.51 -15.15 3.34
C LYS A 66 -8.70 -13.86 3.33
N ALA A 67 -9.05 -12.92 2.46
CA ALA A 67 -8.40 -11.62 2.35
C ALA A 67 -8.53 -10.81 3.65
N LEU A 68 -9.73 -10.75 4.24
CA LEU A 68 -9.97 -10.05 5.50
C LEU A 68 -9.14 -10.66 6.64
N PHE A 69 -9.14 -11.99 6.77
CA PHE A 69 -8.33 -12.70 7.76
C PHE A 69 -6.84 -12.38 7.58
N MET A 70 -6.33 -12.50 6.36
CA MET A 70 -4.95 -12.16 6.05
C MET A 70 -4.64 -10.71 6.40
N THR A 71 -5.51 -9.76 6.06
CA THR A 71 -5.30 -8.35 6.40
C THR A 71 -5.19 -8.11 7.88
N ILE A 72 -6.08 -8.68 8.70
CA ILE A 72 -6.05 -8.51 10.15
C ILE A 72 -4.73 -9.05 10.71
N VAL A 73 -4.34 -10.27 10.31
CA VAL A 73 -3.12 -10.91 10.81
C VAL A 73 -1.86 -10.16 10.36
N ILE A 74 -1.79 -9.76 9.08
CA ILE A 74 -0.66 -9.03 8.50
C ILE A 74 -0.50 -7.65 9.12
N VAL A 75 -1.59 -6.88 9.25
CA VAL A 75 -1.55 -5.53 9.83
C VAL A 75 -1.20 -5.60 11.31
N ALA A 76 -1.78 -6.55 12.06
CA ALA A 76 -1.40 -6.77 13.45
C ALA A 76 0.09 -7.12 13.57
N GLY A 77 0.57 -8.04 12.74
CA GLY A 77 1.98 -8.42 12.68
C GLY A 77 2.94 -7.27 12.37
N SER A 78 2.58 -6.41 11.39
CA SER A 78 3.37 -5.21 11.10
C SER A 78 3.37 -4.22 12.27
N ILE A 79 2.23 -4.02 12.93
CA ILE A 79 2.13 -3.17 14.13
C ILE A 79 3.03 -3.73 15.25
N PHE A 80 2.98 -5.04 15.52
CA PHE A 80 3.82 -5.65 16.55
C PHE A 80 5.31 -5.53 16.23
N ALA A 81 5.71 -5.70 14.97
CA ALA A 81 7.11 -5.50 14.56
C ALA A 81 7.53 -4.03 14.78
N VAL A 82 6.70 -3.06 14.41
CA VAL A 82 6.95 -1.63 14.63
C VAL A 82 7.04 -1.30 16.13
N ILE A 83 6.15 -1.83 16.97
CA ILE A 83 6.21 -1.68 18.43
C ILE A 83 7.54 -2.23 18.95
N GLY A 84 7.97 -3.41 18.47
CA GLY A 84 9.25 -4.02 18.82
C GLY A 84 10.42 -3.11 18.50
N THR A 85 10.49 -2.58 17.27
CA THR A 85 11.52 -1.64 16.83
C THR A 85 11.49 -0.33 17.63
N ARG A 86 10.30 0.20 17.92
CA ARG A 86 10.13 1.42 18.71
C ARG A 86 10.65 1.24 20.14
N LYS A 87 10.33 0.11 20.78
CA LYS A 87 10.86 -0.25 22.11
C LYS A 87 12.37 -0.47 22.09
N LEU A 88 12.89 -1.11 21.04
CA LEU A 88 14.34 -1.32 20.86
C LEU A 88 15.11 0.01 20.82
N PHE A 89 14.55 1.02 20.16
CA PHE A 89 15.15 2.37 20.12
C PHE A 89 14.74 3.28 21.27
N ARG A 90 14.03 2.77 22.28
CA ARG A 90 13.57 3.53 23.45
C ARG A 90 12.78 4.79 23.06
N MET A 91 11.84 4.62 22.13
CA MET A 91 10.97 5.69 21.66
C MET A 91 9.59 5.63 22.33
N ASN A 92 9.06 6.78 22.71
CA ASN A 92 7.69 6.89 23.25
C ASN A 92 6.64 6.68 22.12
N LYS A 93 5.35 6.63 22.47
CA LYS A 93 4.27 6.41 21.49
C LYS A 93 4.16 7.51 20.43
N PHE A 94 4.73 8.68 20.69
CA PHE A 94 4.73 9.85 19.81
C PHE A 94 5.92 9.86 18.83
N GLY A 95 6.77 8.83 18.87
CA GLY A 95 7.95 8.72 17.99
C GLY A 95 9.14 9.55 18.46
N GLU A 96 9.19 9.93 19.74
CA GLU A 96 10.31 10.70 20.31
C GLU A 96 11.22 9.82 21.16
N LEU A 97 12.52 10.09 21.11
CA LEU A 97 13.50 9.39 21.94
C LEU A 97 13.27 9.73 23.42
N ILE A 98 13.19 8.70 24.25
CA ILE A 98 13.16 8.86 25.69
C ILE A 98 14.59 9.24 26.12
N GLN A 99 14.82 10.53 26.37
CA GLN A 99 16.07 10.98 27.00
C GLN A 99 16.15 10.41 28.43
N PRO A 100 17.35 10.04 28.93
CA PRO A 100 17.54 9.80 30.35
C PRO A 100 17.11 11.05 31.13
N LEU A 101 16.37 10.89 32.22
CA LEU A 101 15.93 11.97 33.09
C LEU A 101 17.12 12.85 33.50
N GLU A 102 17.27 14.04 32.89
CA GLU A 102 17.92 15.15 33.58
C GLU A 102 16.95 15.66 34.63
N GLU A 103 17.48 15.96 35.83
CA GLU A 103 16.70 16.43 36.99
C GLU A 103 15.75 17.57 36.62
N PRO A 104 14.56 17.65 37.25
CA PRO A 104 13.52 18.57 36.83
C PRO A 104 13.95 20.03 37.07
N SER A 105 14.17 20.78 35.98
CA SER A 105 14.13 22.24 36.00
C SER A 105 12.73 22.70 36.47
N PRO A 106 12.62 23.72 37.35
CA PRO A 106 11.38 24.05 38.07
C PRO A 106 10.29 24.74 37.22
N VAL A 107 10.33 24.63 35.89
CA VAL A 107 9.41 25.34 34.98
C VAL A 107 8.69 24.37 34.05
N ALA A 108 7.83 23.52 34.60
CA ALA A 108 6.83 22.80 33.81
C ALA A 108 5.65 22.30 34.69
N LYS A 109 4.97 23.23 35.36
CA LYS A 109 3.60 22.98 35.84
C LYS A 109 2.64 23.44 34.76
N THR A 110 2.24 22.52 33.88
CA THR A 110 0.88 22.33 33.34
C THR A 110 0.92 21.29 32.20
N ALA A 111 0.74 20.02 32.55
CA ALA A 111 0.15 19.08 31.60
C ALA A 111 -1.36 19.40 31.52
N PRO A 112 -1.99 19.49 30.34
CA PRO A 112 -3.44 19.54 30.29
C PRO A 112 -3.97 18.18 30.72
N GLU A 113 -4.72 18.15 31.81
CA GLU A 113 -5.60 17.03 32.13
C GLU A 113 -6.57 16.85 30.96
N ILE A 114 -6.68 15.64 30.44
CA ILE A 114 -7.71 15.29 29.46
C ILE A 114 -9.05 15.31 30.20
N SER A 115 -9.70 16.47 30.24
CA SER A 115 -11.07 16.62 30.71
C SER A 115 -12.03 16.00 29.69
N THR A 116 -12.80 15.03 30.16
CA THR A 116 -13.76 14.18 29.44
C THR A 116 -15.03 14.91 28.97
N ASP A 117 -14.98 16.22 28.69
CA ASP A 117 -16.16 17.05 28.42
C ASP A 117 -16.18 17.72 27.02
N LEU A 118 -15.24 17.41 26.12
CA LEU A 118 -15.22 17.95 24.76
C LEU A 118 -15.89 17.02 23.71
N LEU A 119 -17.14 16.61 23.99
CA LEU A 119 -18.01 15.96 22.98
C LEU A 119 -18.89 16.94 22.20
N SER A 120 -18.71 18.24 22.37
CA SER A 120 -19.46 19.23 21.61
C SER A 120 -18.72 20.56 21.59
N GLU A 121 -17.78 20.74 20.68
CA GLU A 121 -17.41 22.06 20.18
C GLU A 121 -16.71 21.92 18.82
N ASP A 122 -17.08 22.83 17.93
CA ASP A 122 -16.99 22.78 16.48
C ASP A 122 -15.70 22.19 15.90
N LEU A 123 -15.85 21.09 15.13
CA LEU A 123 -14.78 20.63 14.25
C LEU A 123 -14.41 21.77 13.28
N PRO A 124 -13.12 22.09 13.12
CA PRO A 124 -12.70 23.03 12.09
C PRO A 124 -13.21 22.55 10.72
N GLU A 125 -13.79 23.48 9.96
CA GLU A 125 -14.38 23.21 8.65
C GLU A 125 -13.43 22.39 7.77
N ILE A 126 -13.98 21.31 7.26
CA ILE A 126 -13.33 20.32 6.42
C ILE A 126 -12.82 21.04 5.15
N HIS A 127 -11.50 21.22 5.03
CA HIS A 127 -10.91 21.18 3.70
C HIS A 127 -11.21 19.79 3.14
N LYS A 128 -12.15 19.75 2.19
CA LYS A 128 -12.66 18.54 1.53
C LYS A 128 -11.46 17.72 1.02
N SER A 129 -11.00 16.77 1.81
CA SER A 129 -9.93 15.86 1.40
C SER A 129 -10.51 14.98 0.29
N ASN A 130 -9.87 15.01 -0.88
CA ASN A 130 -10.22 14.19 -2.03
C ASN A 130 -10.00 12.68 -1.78
N GLY A 131 -9.50 12.26 -0.59
CA GLY A 131 -9.23 10.86 -0.26
C GLY A 131 -10.47 9.96 -0.30
N HIS A 132 -11.60 10.40 0.28
CA HIS A 132 -12.86 9.65 0.20
C HIS A 132 -13.34 9.47 -1.25
N SER A 133 -13.07 10.44 -2.11
CA SER A 133 -13.45 10.40 -3.53
C SER A 133 -12.68 9.34 -4.30
N VAL A 134 -11.38 9.16 -4.01
CA VAL A 134 -10.53 8.17 -4.68
C VAL A 134 -10.88 6.74 -4.23
N THR A 135 -11.08 6.54 -2.93
CA THR A 135 -11.51 5.24 -2.39
C THR A 135 -12.84 4.79 -2.98
N LEU A 136 -13.83 5.69 -3.01
CA LEU A 136 -15.13 5.40 -3.59
C LEU A 136 -15.01 5.08 -5.10
N LEU A 137 -14.16 5.81 -5.81
CA LEU A 137 -13.91 5.54 -7.22
C LEU A 137 -13.35 4.14 -7.45
N ILE A 138 -12.37 3.70 -6.66
CA ILE A 138 -11.78 2.34 -6.78
C ILE A 138 -12.87 1.28 -6.57
N LEU A 139 -13.70 1.42 -5.53
CA LEU A 139 -14.80 0.49 -5.28
C LEU A 139 -15.83 0.46 -6.42
N ILE A 140 -16.15 1.62 -6.99
CA ILE A 140 -17.03 1.73 -8.15
C ILE A 140 -16.40 1.05 -9.37
N LEU A 141 -15.12 1.29 -9.65
CA LEU A 141 -14.42 0.69 -10.79
C LEU A 141 -14.34 -0.83 -10.68
N ILE A 142 -14.11 -1.35 -9.47
CA ILE A 142 -14.08 -2.80 -9.22
C ILE A 142 -15.47 -3.38 -9.44
N SER A 143 -16.50 -2.79 -8.83
CA SER A 143 -17.87 -3.29 -8.95
C SER A 143 -18.35 -3.24 -10.40
N ALA A 144 -18.05 -2.15 -11.11
CA ALA A 144 -18.35 -2.00 -12.53
C ALA A 144 -17.54 -2.99 -13.38
N GLY A 145 -16.27 -3.22 -13.06
CA GLY A 145 -15.42 -4.21 -13.73
C GLY A 145 -15.97 -5.61 -13.56
N LEU A 146 -16.24 -6.04 -12.32
CA LEU A 146 -16.80 -7.36 -12.00
C LEU A 146 -18.13 -7.60 -12.71
N PHE A 147 -19.04 -6.62 -12.65
CA PHE A 147 -20.30 -6.66 -13.38
C PHE A 147 -20.08 -6.78 -14.89
N SER A 148 -19.14 -6.00 -15.43
CA SER A 148 -18.86 -6.01 -16.86
C SER A 148 -18.25 -7.33 -17.33
N GLY A 149 -17.34 -7.89 -16.52
CA GLY A 149 -16.76 -9.22 -16.71
C GLY A 149 -17.83 -10.29 -16.80
N TYR A 150 -18.71 -10.33 -15.81
CA TYR A 150 -19.73 -11.37 -15.70
C TYR A 150 -20.75 -11.34 -16.84
N PHE A 151 -21.24 -10.16 -17.22
CA PHE A 151 -22.33 -10.05 -18.19
C PHE A 151 -21.89 -9.89 -19.64
N PHE A 152 -20.78 -9.19 -19.91
CA PHE A 152 -20.39 -8.83 -21.28
C PHE A 152 -19.29 -9.74 -21.85
N VAL A 153 -18.35 -10.25 -21.04
CA VAL A 153 -17.28 -11.10 -21.57
C VAL A 153 -17.83 -12.37 -22.24
N PRO A 154 -18.76 -13.14 -21.62
CA PRO A 154 -19.35 -14.32 -22.27
C PRO A 154 -20.15 -14.01 -23.54
N LYS A 155 -20.59 -12.75 -23.73
CA LYS A 155 -21.35 -12.32 -24.91
C LYS A 155 -20.47 -11.81 -26.05
N ILE A 156 -19.35 -11.18 -25.72
CA ILE A 156 -18.45 -10.55 -26.68
C ILE A 156 -17.40 -11.55 -27.19
N PHE A 157 -16.93 -12.45 -26.33
CA PHE A 157 -15.87 -13.39 -26.66
C PHE A 157 -16.45 -14.79 -26.86
N SER A 158 -16.09 -15.41 -27.98
CA SER A 158 -16.48 -16.79 -28.32
C SER A 158 -15.74 -17.86 -27.50
N SER A 159 -14.61 -17.50 -26.89
CA SER A 159 -13.80 -18.37 -26.02
C SER A 159 -13.24 -17.57 -24.85
N VAL A 160 -13.36 -18.14 -23.65
CA VAL A 160 -12.81 -17.55 -22.40
C VAL A 160 -11.29 -17.40 -22.50
N GLU A 161 -10.61 -18.36 -23.14
CA GLU A 161 -9.16 -18.35 -23.34
C GLU A 161 -8.67 -17.14 -24.15
N SER A 162 -9.42 -16.70 -25.17
CA SER A 162 -9.06 -15.52 -25.95
C SER A 162 -9.19 -14.22 -25.16
N PHE A 163 -10.18 -14.14 -24.27
CA PHE A 163 -10.30 -13.02 -23.35
C PHE A 163 -9.17 -13.03 -22.30
N GLU A 164 -8.86 -14.19 -21.72
CA GLU A 164 -7.75 -14.32 -20.76
C GLU A 164 -6.42 -13.87 -21.36
N HIS A 165 -6.08 -14.31 -22.58
CA HIS A 165 -4.84 -13.89 -23.24
C HIS A 165 -4.80 -12.37 -23.50
N LEU A 166 -5.92 -11.78 -23.97
CA LEU A 166 -6.01 -10.35 -24.20
C LEU A 166 -5.89 -9.56 -22.90
N SER A 167 -6.62 -9.96 -21.86
CA SER A 167 -6.63 -9.28 -20.57
C SER A 167 -5.26 -9.37 -19.88
N SER A 168 -4.59 -10.53 -19.91
CA SER A 168 -3.21 -10.71 -19.45
C SER A 168 -2.25 -9.74 -20.16
N THR A 169 -2.29 -9.68 -21.49
CA THR A 169 -1.45 -8.78 -22.28
C THR A 169 -1.69 -7.31 -21.88
N LEU A 170 -2.95 -6.90 -21.78
CA LEU A 170 -3.31 -5.53 -21.40
C LEU A 170 -2.90 -5.19 -19.97
N LEU A 171 -3.06 -6.13 -19.02
CA LEU A 171 -2.64 -5.95 -17.63
C LEU A 171 -1.11 -5.81 -17.53
N VAL A 172 -0.34 -6.65 -18.23
CA VAL A 172 1.13 -6.57 -18.23
C VAL A 172 1.63 -5.28 -18.88
N VAL A 173 1.07 -4.90 -20.04
CA VAL A 173 1.43 -3.64 -20.72
C VAL A 173 1.06 -2.44 -19.86
N GLY A 174 -0.16 -2.42 -19.31
CA GLY A 174 -0.62 -1.36 -18.41
C GLY A 174 0.24 -1.25 -17.15
N LEU A 175 0.63 -2.39 -16.56
CA LEU A 175 1.51 -2.43 -15.40
C LEU A 175 2.93 -1.93 -15.73
N CYS A 176 3.48 -2.29 -16.90
CA CYS A 176 4.75 -1.75 -17.37
C CYS A 176 4.69 -0.23 -17.54
N GLY A 177 3.60 0.28 -18.14
CA GLY A 177 3.34 1.71 -18.26
C GLY A 177 3.26 2.39 -16.90
N LEU A 178 2.48 1.84 -15.96
CA LEU A 178 2.36 2.33 -14.59
C LEU A 178 3.74 2.43 -13.93
N LEU A 179 4.53 1.36 -13.97
CA LEU A 179 5.86 1.30 -13.36
C LEU A 179 6.85 2.29 -13.99
N PHE A 180 6.77 2.49 -15.31
CA PHE A 180 7.57 3.49 -16.00
C PHE A 180 7.22 4.91 -15.52
N PHE A 181 5.93 5.26 -15.42
CA PHE A 181 5.50 6.56 -14.92
C PHE A 181 5.80 6.76 -13.44
N VAL A 182 5.69 5.71 -12.61
CA VAL A 182 6.12 5.74 -11.21
C VAL A 182 7.62 6.03 -11.15
N GLY A 183 8.42 5.38 -11.99
CA GLY A 183 9.84 5.68 -12.14
C GLY A 183 10.08 7.15 -12.46
N ILE A 184 9.38 7.71 -13.45
CA ILE A 184 9.50 9.13 -13.82
C ILE A 184 9.14 10.04 -12.65
N ASP A 185 8.01 9.80 -11.98
CA ASP A 185 7.54 10.61 -10.85
C ASP A 185 8.56 10.64 -9.71
N LEU A 186 9.11 9.47 -9.34
CA LEU A 186 10.21 9.35 -8.39
C LEU A 186 11.46 10.09 -8.87
N GLY A 187 11.82 9.96 -10.15
CA GLY A 187 12.96 10.66 -10.74
C GLY A 187 12.84 12.18 -10.70
N LEU A 188 11.64 12.70 -10.99
CA LEU A 188 11.29 14.12 -10.95
C LEU A 188 11.23 14.68 -9.53
N SER A 189 10.80 13.87 -8.55
CA SER A 189 10.78 14.28 -7.15
C SER A 189 12.19 14.65 -6.66
N GLY A 190 13.19 13.87 -7.06
CA GLY A 190 14.60 14.04 -6.72
C GLY A 190 14.93 13.97 -5.22
N SER A 191 13.94 13.68 -4.38
CA SER A 191 14.03 13.72 -2.92
C SER A 191 14.39 12.37 -2.31
N VAL A 192 14.19 11.26 -3.03
CA VAL A 192 14.41 9.88 -2.51
C VAL A 192 15.77 9.72 -1.82
N LEU A 193 16.86 10.04 -2.52
CA LEU A 193 18.21 9.83 -2.00
C LEU A 193 18.54 10.76 -0.82
N ASN A 194 18.05 12.00 -0.87
CA ASN A 194 18.27 12.98 0.18
C ASN A 194 17.46 12.63 1.43
N ASN A 195 16.21 12.19 1.27
CA ASN A 195 15.32 11.78 2.35
C ASN A 195 15.85 10.54 3.06
N ILE A 196 16.40 9.57 2.32
CA ILE A 196 17.04 8.38 2.92
C ILE A 196 18.32 8.77 3.67
N LYS A 197 19.17 9.63 3.07
CA LYS A 197 20.42 10.08 3.71
C LYS A 197 20.18 10.94 4.94
N SER A 198 19.14 11.78 4.95
CA SER A 198 18.83 12.70 6.05
C SER A 198 18.11 12.03 7.20
N ALA A 199 17.34 10.96 6.95
CA ALA A 199 16.52 10.31 7.98
C ALA A 199 17.33 9.49 9.00
N GLY A 200 18.58 9.14 8.70
CA GLY A 200 19.42 8.33 9.57
C GLY A 200 18.98 6.86 9.67
N PHE A 201 19.90 6.00 10.07
CA PHE A 201 19.71 4.54 10.07
C PHE A 201 18.49 4.07 10.92
N ARG A 202 18.18 4.80 12.00
CA ARG A 202 17.07 4.46 12.91
C ARG A 202 15.70 4.56 12.22
N VAL A 203 15.50 5.53 11.33
CA VAL A 203 14.20 5.72 10.67
C VAL A 203 13.97 4.62 9.63
N ILE A 204 15.02 4.15 8.95
CA ILE A 204 14.96 3.07 7.95
C ILE A 204 14.56 1.72 8.57
N ALA A 205 14.89 1.49 9.85
CA ALA A 205 14.54 0.26 10.54
C ALA A 205 13.02 0.02 10.65
N PHE A 206 12.20 1.07 10.64
CA PHE A 206 10.74 0.96 10.69
C PHE A 206 10.12 0.37 9.41
N PRO A 207 10.40 0.87 8.19
CA PRO A 207 9.99 0.20 6.96
C PRO A 207 10.45 -1.26 6.88
N VAL A 208 11.66 -1.56 7.33
CA VAL A 208 12.16 -2.95 7.37
C VAL A 208 11.34 -3.80 8.34
N ALA A 209 11.00 -3.27 9.52
CA ALA A 209 10.14 -3.94 10.48
C ALA A 209 8.73 -4.17 9.93
N VAL A 210 8.15 -3.20 9.21
CA VAL A 210 6.85 -3.36 8.53
C VAL A 210 6.91 -4.48 7.50
N ALA A 211 7.96 -4.51 6.68
CA ALA A 211 8.14 -5.55 5.67
C ALA A 211 8.26 -6.93 6.33
N PHE A 212 9.15 -7.07 7.32
CA PHE A 212 9.35 -8.31 8.06
C PHE A 212 8.08 -8.78 8.76
N GLY A 213 7.42 -7.91 9.54
CA GLY A 213 6.20 -8.23 10.27
C GLY A 213 5.06 -8.65 9.34
N SER A 214 4.92 -7.99 8.19
CA SER A 214 3.92 -8.35 7.18
C SER A 214 4.21 -9.71 6.56
N LEU A 215 5.45 -9.95 6.09
CA LEU A 215 5.84 -11.20 5.42
C LEU A 215 5.79 -12.40 6.36
N PHE A 216 6.28 -12.24 7.58
CA PHE A 216 6.25 -13.29 8.59
C PHE A 216 4.81 -13.67 8.95
N SER A 217 3.94 -12.68 9.13
CA SER A 217 2.53 -12.93 9.45
C SER A 217 1.76 -13.52 8.27
N ALA A 218 2.11 -13.14 7.04
CA ALA A 218 1.59 -13.75 5.84
C ALA A 218 2.00 -15.23 5.72
N TYR A 219 3.26 -15.55 6.02
CA TYR A 219 3.73 -16.93 6.15
C TYR A 219 2.90 -17.70 7.18
N LEU A 220 2.63 -17.11 8.35
CA LEU A 220 1.79 -17.75 9.37
C LEU A 220 0.35 -18.02 8.89
N CYS A 221 -0.21 -17.17 8.03
CA CYS A 221 -1.53 -17.40 7.44
C CYS A 221 -1.59 -18.68 6.61
N SER A 222 -0.48 -19.15 6.03
CA SER A 222 -0.45 -20.37 5.22
C SER A 222 -0.69 -21.67 6.01
N PHE A 223 -0.53 -21.65 7.34
CA PHE A 223 -0.88 -22.80 8.19
C PHE A 223 -2.38 -22.91 8.46
N VAL A 224 -3.13 -21.83 8.23
CA VAL A 224 -4.57 -21.73 8.54
C VAL A 224 -5.40 -21.73 7.26
N LEU A 225 -4.92 -21.04 6.22
CA LEU A 225 -5.62 -20.89 4.96
C LEU A 225 -5.21 -21.99 3.96
N PRO A 226 -6.13 -22.46 3.10
CA PRO A 226 -5.82 -23.43 2.05
C PRO A 226 -5.15 -22.73 0.85
N ILE A 227 -3.99 -22.12 1.09
CA ILE A 227 -3.10 -21.53 0.09
C ILE A 227 -1.66 -21.90 0.47
N SER A 228 -0.78 -22.01 -0.52
CA SER A 228 0.62 -22.31 -0.26
C SER A 228 1.32 -21.17 0.51
N ALA A 229 2.40 -21.50 1.23
CA ALA A 229 3.27 -20.50 1.85
C ALA A 229 3.80 -19.47 0.84
N LYS A 230 4.05 -19.92 -0.40
CA LYS A 230 4.49 -19.07 -1.51
C LYS A 230 3.43 -18.02 -1.85
N GLU A 231 2.19 -18.45 -2.07
CA GLU A 231 1.05 -17.55 -2.34
C GLU A 231 0.82 -16.58 -1.17
N ALA A 232 0.81 -17.08 0.06
CA ALA A 232 0.55 -16.27 1.24
C ALA A 232 1.61 -15.17 1.42
N VAL A 233 2.90 -15.51 1.32
CA VAL A 233 3.99 -14.53 1.45
C VAL A 233 4.00 -13.55 0.27
N ALA A 234 3.68 -13.99 -0.95
CA ALA A 234 3.53 -13.09 -2.11
C ALA A 234 2.36 -12.10 -1.93
N ILE A 235 1.22 -12.53 -1.38
CA ILE A 235 0.11 -11.65 -1.01
C ILE A 235 0.57 -10.61 0.01
N GLY A 236 1.27 -11.03 1.07
CA GLY A 236 1.77 -10.14 2.12
C GLY A 236 2.85 -9.16 1.65
N ALA A 237 3.65 -9.55 0.66
CA ALA A 237 4.63 -8.70 -0.02
C ALA A 237 4.00 -7.61 -0.89
N GLY A 238 2.67 -7.62 -1.05
CA GLY A 238 1.93 -6.57 -1.74
C GLY A 238 1.97 -5.22 -1.04
N PHE A 239 2.10 -5.20 0.29
CA PHE A 239 2.20 -3.99 1.12
C PHE A 239 1.15 -2.89 0.82
N GLY A 240 -0.05 -3.25 0.40
CA GLY A 240 -1.11 -2.30 0.01
C GLY A 240 -1.18 -1.99 -1.50
N TRP A 241 -0.23 -2.47 -2.32
CA TRP A 241 -0.19 -2.17 -3.76
C TRP A 241 -1.11 -3.09 -4.58
N TYR A 242 -2.40 -2.77 -4.56
CA TYR A 242 -3.46 -3.57 -5.19
C TYR A 242 -3.44 -3.59 -6.73
N THR A 243 -2.72 -2.71 -7.40
CA THR A 243 -2.58 -2.76 -8.88
C THR A 243 -1.37 -3.55 -9.38
N LEU A 244 -0.41 -3.88 -8.52
CA LEU A 244 0.82 -4.59 -8.94
C LEU A 244 0.81 -6.02 -8.44
N ALA A 245 0.72 -6.23 -7.12
CA ALA A 245 0.88 -7.56 -6.55
C ALA A 245 -0.15 -8.58 -7.07
N PRO A 246 -1.45 -8.23 -7.19
CA PRO A 246 -2.46 -9.14 -7.72
C PRO A 246 -2.21 -9.54 -9.17
N ILE A 247 -1.85 -8.57 -10.03
CA ILE A 247 -1.53 -8.83 -11.43
C ILE A 247 -0.37 -9.81 -11.52
N VAL A 248 0.74 -9.52 -10.84
CA VAL A 248 1.94 -10.38 -10.88
C VAL A 248 1.64 -11.80 -10.40
N ILE A 249 0.83 -11.96 -9.35
CA ILE A 249 0.46 -13.28 -8.82
C ILE A 249 -0.46 -14.03 -9.80
N SER A 250 -1.50 -13.37 -10.34
CA SER A 250 -2.40 -13.96 -11.33
C SER A 250 -1.68 -14.35 -12.63
N GLU A 251 -0.73 -13.54 -13.10
CA GLU A 251 0.06 -13.83 -14.31
C GLU A 251 0.99 -15.05 -14.16
N GLN A 252 1.21 -15.55 -12.94
CA GLN A 252 1.91 -16.82 -12.70
C GLN A 252 0.96 -18.02 -12.59
N GLY A 253 -0.31 -17.84 -12.92
CA GLY A 253 -1.33 -18.90 -12.87
C GLY A 253 -2.04 -19.03 -11.52
N TYR A 254 -1.74 -18.17 -10.55
CA TYR A 254 -2.39 -18.21 -9.23
C TYR A 254 -3.57 -17.24 -9.17
N GLU A 255 -4.64 -17.52 -9.91
CA GLU A 255 -5.81 -16.62 -10.04
C GLU A 255 -6.49 -16.33 -8.69
N ILE A 256 -6.79 -17.38 -7.90
CA ILE A 256 -7.40 -17.23 -6.57
C ILE A 256 -6.49 -16.40 -5.64
N ALA A 257 -5.18 -16.70 -5.59
CA ALA A 257 -4.26 -15.95 -4.75
C ALA A 257 -4.13 -14.49 -5.21
N GLY A 258 -4.19 -14.23 -6.52
CA GLY A 258 -4.26 -12.89 -7.07
C GLY A 258 -5.52 -12.14 -6.62
N ALA A 259 -6.69 -12.78 -6.64
CA ALA A 259 -7.93 -12.21 -6.13
C ALA A 259 -7.89 -11.94 -4.61
N ILE A 260 -7.33 -12.88 -3.82
CA ILE A 260 -7.10 -12.67 -2.38
C ILE A 260 -6.13 -11.50 -2.17
N SER A 261 -5.04 -11.43 -2.95
CA SER A 261 -4.07 -10.33 -2.92
C SER A 261 -4.74 -9.00 -3.18
N PHE A 262 -5.60 -8.93 -4.18
CA PHE A 262 -6.30 -7.71 -4.55
C PHE A 262 -7.16 -7.19 -3.40
N MET A 263 -8.02 -8.06 -2.86
CA MET A 263 -8.90 -7.72 -1.75
C MET A 263 -8.09 -7.40 -0.49
N HIS A 264 -7.03 -8.16 -0.19
CA HIS A 264 -6.16 -7.93 0.97
C HIS A 264 -5.55 -6.53 0.93
N ASN A 265 -4.94 -6.17 -0.20
CA ASN A 265 -4.25 -4.89 -0.35
C ASN A 265 -5.22 -3.70 -0.29
N ILE A 266 -6.42 -3.85 -0.86
CA ILE A 266 -7.52 -2.87 -0.73
C ILE A 266 -7.97 -2.71 0.72
N ILE A 267 -8.26 -3.80 1.42
CA ILE A 267 -8.71 -3.77 2.81
C ILE A 267 -7.60 -3.20 3.70
N ARG A 268 -6.33 -3.50 3.40
CA ARG A 268 -5.17 -2.98 4.14
C ARG A 268 -5.03 -1.47 3.98
N GLU A 269 -5.13 -0.95 2.76
CA GLU A 269 -5.05 0.49 2.50
C GLU A 269 -6.19 1.23 3.19
N PHE A 270 -7.44 0.86 2.89
CA PHE A 270 -8.62 1.55 3.42
C PHE A 270 -8.80 1.33 4.91
N GLY A 271 -8.60 0.11 5.38
CA GLY A 271 -8.65 -0.23 6.81
C GLY A 271 -7.55 0.49 7.58
N GLY A 272 -6.35 0.62 7.02
CA GLY A 272 -5.26 1.39 7.61
C GLY A 272 -5.60 2.87 7.75
N ILE A 273 -6.17 3.50 6.72
CA ILE A 273 -6.59 4.91 6.76
C ILE A 273 -7.76 5.10 7.73
N ALA A 274 -8.76 4.21 7.69
CA ALA A 274 -9.95 4.30 8.55
C ALA A 274 -9.61 4.07 10.04
N LEU A 275 -8.70 3.15 10.34
CA LEU A 275 -8.25 2.86 11.70
C LEU A 275 -7.15 3.80 12.20
N PHE A 276 -6.63 4.67 11.34
CA PHE A 276 -5.51 5.56 11.63
C PHE A 276 -5.73 6.38 12.92
N PRO A 277 -6.86 7.09 13.11
CA PRO A 277 -7.07 7.92 14.30
C PRO A 277 -7.03 7.10 15.60
N PHE A 278 -7.59 5.88 15.56
CA PHE A 278 -7.66 4.99 16.73
C PHE A 278 -6.27 4.45 17.10
N VAL A 279 -5.48 4.03 16.12
CA VAL A 279 -4.14 3.49 16.35
C VAL A 279 -3.18 4.60 16.78
N ALA A 280 -3.29 5.80 16.19
CA ALA A 280 -2.47 6.95 16.58
C ALA A 280 -2.73 7.36 18.05
N GLY A 281 -3.99 7.38 18.48
CA GLY A 281 -4.35 7.73 19.85
C GLY A 281 -3.95 6.68 20.90
N LYS A 282 -4.14 5.39 20.58
CA LYS A 282 -4.00 4.28 21.55
C LYS A 282 -2.67 3.55 21.53
N ILE A 283 -2.04 3.40 20.36
CA ILE A 283 -0.86 2.53 20.18
C ILE A 283 0.39 3.36 19.95
N GLY A 284 0.38 4.19 18.90
CA GLY A 284 1.50 5.06 18.57
C GLY A 284 1.45 5.59 17.13
N TYR A 285 2.21 6.66 16.91
CA TYR A 285 2.17 7.41 15.65
C TYR A 285 2.82 6.67 14.48
N ILE A 286 3.94 5.97 14.72
CA ILE A 286 4.64 5.22 13.67
C ILE A 286 3.85 3.96 13.31
N GLU A 287 3.21 3.32 14.30
CA GLU A 287 2.30 2.19 14.09
C GLU A 287 1.13 2.60 13.20
N ALA A 288 0.48 3.73 13.49
CA ALA A 288 -0.62 4.23 12.66
C ALA A 288 -0.17 4.50 11.22
N ALA A 289 0.97 5.18 11.06
CA ALA A 289 1.57 5.44 9.75
C ALA A 289 2.00 4.18 9.00
N SER A 290 2.15 3.03 9.67
CA SER A 290 2.62 1.79 9.04
C SER A 290 1.52 0.91 8.43
N MET A 291 0.28 1.01 8.90
CA MET A 291 -0.80 0.11 8.49
C MET A 291 -1.10 0.15 6.99
N PRO A 292 -1.21 1.34 6.35
CA PRO A 292 -1.59 1.46 4.94
C PRO A 292 -0.50 0.98 3.96
N GLY A 293 0.74 0.77 4.44
CA GLY A 293 1.85 0.26 3.63
C GLY A 293 2.34 1.27 2.61
N VAL A 294 2.20 0.97 1.31
CA VAL A 294 2.62 1.85 0.20
C VAL A 294 1.92 3.21 0.27
N ALA A 295 0.63 3.22 0.55
CA ALA A 295 -0.20 4.42 0.67
C ALA A 295 0.21 5.37 1.80
N SER A 296 1.15 4.95 2.66
CA SER A 296 1.69 5.77 3.74
C SER A 296 2.42 7.02 3.23
N MET A 297 2.98 6.99 2.02
CA MET A 297 3.77 8.12 1.51
C MET A 297 2.95 9.25 0.88
N ASP A 298 1.71 8.98 0.49
CA ASP A 298 0.87 9.90 -0.30
C ASP A 298 -0.53 10.06 0.30
N LEU A 299 -1.34 8.99 0.35
CA LEU A 299 -2.73 9.05 0.80
C LEU A 299 -2.85 9.31 2.30
N CYS A 300 -1.83 8.92 3.07
CA CYS A 300 -1.85 9.04 4.53
C CYS A 300 -1.26 10.33 5.07
N ILE A 301 -0.61 11.16 4.23
CA ILE A 301 -0.01 12.42 4.69
C ILE A 301 -1.03 13.34 5.37
N PRO A 302 -2.26 13.55 4.83
CA PRO A 302 -3.26 14.36 5.53
C PRO A 302 -3.67 13.79 6.89
N MET A 303 -3.60 12.45 7.06
CA MET A 303 -3.89 11.79 8.33
C MET A 303 -2.75 11.98 9.32
N VAL A 304 -1.50 11.87 8.87
CA VAL A 304 -0.30 12.12 9.69
C VAL A 304 -0.28 13.57 10.15
N GLU A 305 -0.53 14.53 9.26
CA GLU A 305 -0.57 15.96 9.60
C GLU A 305 -1.70 16.30 10.58
N ARG A 306 -2.83 15.57 10.51
CA ARG A 306 -3.98 15.81 11.38
C ARG A 306 -3.86 15.15 12.76
N PHE A 307 -3.33 13.93 12.84
CA PHE A 307 -3.37 13.11 14.06
C PHE A 307 -2.00 12.88 14.71
N CYS A 308 -0.90 13.21 14.02
CA CYS A 308 0.46 12.99 14.48
C CYS A 308 1.25 14.31 14.48
N SER A 309 2.55 14.24 14.82
CA SER A 309 3.48 15.37 14.71
C SER A 309 4.16 15.42 13.34
N GLU A 310 4.66 16.61 12.95
CA GLU A 310 5.40 16.83 11.69
C GLU A 310 6.58 15.86 11.53
N LYS A 311 7.22 15.47 12.64
CA LYS A 311 8.30 14.47 12.67
C LYS A 311 7.88 13.12 12.11
N ILE A 312 6.61 12.76 12.13
CA ILE A 312 6.10 11.46 11.66
C ILE A 312 5.94 11.42 10.15
N VAL A 313 5.87 12.59 9.49
CA VAL A 313 5.76 12.69 8.03
C VAL A 313 6.92 11.96 7.34
N ILE A 314 8.16 12.11 7.83
CA ILE A 314 9.31 11.41 7.24
C ILE A 314 9.26 9.89 7.46
N TYR A 315 8.73 9.42 8.59
CA TYR A 315 8.52 7.99 8.83
C TYR A 315 7.47 7.43 7.87
N SER A 316 6.33 8.11 7.76
CA SER A 316 5.24 7.71 6.85
C SER A 316 5.71 7.66 5.39
N PHE A 317 6.42 8.71 4.97
CA PHE A 317 7.02 8.79 3.65
C PHE A 317 8.00 7.64 3.38
N LEU A 318 8.94 7.39 4.30
CA LEU A 318 9.94 6.35 4.11
C LEU A 318 9.36 4.93 4.18
N ILE A 319 8.34 4.71 5.01
CA ILE A 319 7.60 3.44 5.04
C ILE A 319 7.02 3.17 3.66
N GLY A 320 6.18 4.07 3.14
CA GLY A 320 5.57 3.88 1.83
C GLY A 320 6.61 3.76 0.73
N LEU A 321 7.60 4.66 0.70
CA LEU A 321 8.66 4.68 -0.31
C LEU A 321 9.41 3.34 -0.38
N ILE A 322 9.87 2.83 0.77
CA ILE A 322 10.62 1.58 0.81
C ILE A 322 9.71 0.40 0.46
N GLN A 323 8.47 0.34 0.96
CA GLN A 323 7.53 -0.70 0.54
C GLN A 323 7.32 -0.69 -0.98
N SER A 324 7.15 0.49 -1.60
CA SER A 324 7.00 0.61 -3.06
C SER A 324 8.23 0.13 -3.83
N PHE A 325 9.44 0.29 -3.29
CA PHE A 325 10.61 -0.34 -3.91
C PHE A 325 10.62 -1.86 -3.72
N LEU A 326 10.09 -2.35 -2.59
CA LEU A 326 10.07 -3.77 -2.29
C LEU A 326 9.01 -4.55 -3.10
N VAL A 327 7.81 -4.03 -3.36
CA VAL A 327 6.75 -4.80 -4.05
C VAL A 327 7.19 -5.32 -5.43
N PRO A 328 7.71 -4.48 -6.36
CA PRO A 328 8.12 -4.94 -7.70
C PRO A 328 9.32 -5.89 -7.68
N PHE A 329 10.00 -6.02 -6.55
CA PHE A 329 11.09 -6.98 -6.34
C PHE A 329 10.60 -8.27 -5.68
N LEU A 330 10.01 -8.15 -4.49
CA LEU A 330 9.64 -9.27 -3.64
C LEU A 330 8.51 -10.09 -4.25
N VAL A 331 7.45 -9.46 -4.79
CA VAL A 331 6.32 -10.23 -5.31
C VAL A 331 6.75 -11.15 -6.46
N PRO A 332 7.38 -10.66 -7.55
CA PRO A 332 7.82 -11.55 -8.64
C PRO A 332 8.89 -12.55 -8.21
N LEU A 333 9.75 -12.18 -7.25
CA LEU A 333 10.76 -13.09 -6.70
C LEU A 333 10.09 -14.24 -5.94
N ILE A 334 9.20 -13.95 -4.99
CA ILE A 334 8.56 -14.97 -4.15
C ILE A 334 7.69 -15.91 -4.98
N ILE A 335 6.84 -15.35 -5.86
CA ILE A 335 5.90 -16.17 -6.63
C ILE A 335 6.58 -16.93 -7.79
N GLY A 336 7.72 -16.42 -8.28
CA GLY A 336 8.47 -16.99 -9.39
C GLY A 336 9.61 -17.94 -8.98
N LEU A 337 9.96 -18.00 -7.69
CA LEU A 337 10.65 -19.14 -7.06
C LEU A 337 9.65 -20.27 -6.85
#